data_AF-A0A3S1ALK8-F1
#
_entry.id   AF-A0A3S1ALK8-F1
#
_cell.length_a   1.000
_cell.length_b   1.000
_cell.length_c   1.000
_cell.angle_alpha   90.00
_cell.angle_beta   90.00
_cell.angle_gamma   90.00
#
_symmetry.space_group_name_H-M   'P 1'
#
loop_
_entity.id
_entity.type
_entity.pdbx_description
1 polymer ?
#
loop_
_entity_poly.entity_id
_entity_poly.type
_entity_poly.pdbx_seq_one_letter_code
_entity_poly.pdbx_strand_id
1 'polypeptide(L)'
;MVKNIFMLYTRTTLAARYGITTTSLKEWYSPAGVIPPRKKGGFFKEIDIEQLDFLCIATRYVKVTKNEYQLNVLPMGGLSEYVLSSHKIPLKDFLLDPKYVNQEDEVVIEVLRRLENDAAYQSSGFTVESAA
;
A
#
# COMPACT_ATOMS: atom_id res chain seq x y z
N MET A 1 13.70 -2.06 20.77
CA MET A 1 12.66 -3.11 20.66
C MET A 1 11.42 -2.43 20.11
N VAL A 2 11.19 -2.47 18.79
CA VAL A 2 10.01 -1.85 18.18
C VAL A 2 8.83 -2.77 18.45
N LYS A 3 7.86 -2.33 19.26
CA LYS A 3 6.58 -3.05 19.39
C LYS A 3 5.89 -2.98 18.04
N ASN A 4 5.87 -4.08 17.29
CA ASN A 4 4.93 -4.24 16.17
C ASN A 4 3.52 -4.31 16.75
N ILE A 5 2.89 -3.16 16.88
CA ILE A 5 1.46 -3.07 17.18
C ILE A 5 0.77 -3.48 15.88
N PHE A 6 0.28 -4.71 15.83
CA PHE A 6 -0.60 -5.16 14.76
C PHE A 6 -1.87 -4.30 14.79
N MET A 7 -1.97 -3.34 13.85
CA MET A 7 -3.19 -2.55 13.69
C MET A 7 -4.26 -3.43 13.05
N LEU A 8 -5.29 -3.73 13.83
CA LEU A 8 -6.41 -4.55 13.39
C LEU A 8 -7.45 -3.69 12.69
N TYR A 9 -7.55 -3.83 11.37
CA TYR A 9 -8.55 -3.11 10.58
C TYR A 9 -9.78 -3.97 10.31
N THR A 10 -10.95 -3.45 10.65
CA THR A 10 -12.23 -3.95 10.15
C THR A 10 -12.59 -3.22 8.87
N ARG A 11 -13.62 -3.70 8.15
CA ARG A 11 -14.12 -2.98 6.95
C ARG A 11 -14.53 -1.54 7.27
N THR A 12 -15.10 -1.30 8.45
CA THR A 12 -15.57 0.04 8.85
C THR A 12 -14.39 0.97 9.11
N THR A 13 -13.40 0.51 9.87
CA THR A 13 -12.22 1.35 10.18
C THR A 13 -11.37 1.58 8.94
N LEU A 14 -11.26 0.59 8.04
CA LEU A 14 -10.52 0.73 6.80
C LEU A 14 -11.21 1.69 5.81
N ALA A 15 -12.53 1.63 5.69
CA ALA A 15 -13.28 2.56 4.86
C ALA A 15 -13.15 4.00 5.38
N ALA A 16 -13.20 4.20 6.70
CA ALA A 16 -12.96 5.50 7.33
C ALA A 16 -11.54 6.03 7.05
N ARG A 17 -10.51 5.19 7.18
CA ARG A 17 -9.11 5.53 6.84
C ARG A 17 -8.98 6.02 5.41
N TYR A 18 -9.68 5.40 4.46
CA TYR A 18 -9.66 5.83 3.06
C TYR A 18 -10.63 6.97 2.76
N GLY A 19 -11.41 7.45 3.72
CA GLY A 19 -12.42 8.49 3.48
C GLY A 19 -13.52 8.05 2.51
N ILE A 20 -13.84 6.75 2.45
CA ILE A 20 -14.87 6.19 1.56
C ILE A 20 -15.94 5.42 2.34
N THR A 21 -17.02 5.06 1.65
CA THR A 21 -18.06 4.20 2.26
C THR A 21 -17.61 2.74 2.28
N THR A 22 -18.17 1.96 3.23
CA THR A 22 -17.92 0.51 3.25
C THR A 22 -18.45 -0.22 2.02
N THR A 23 -19.39 0.38 1.28
CA THR A 23 -19.89 -0.13 -0.01
C THR A 23 -18.83 0.10 -1.10
N SER A 24 -18.31 1.32 -1.21
CA SER A 24 -17.24 1.66 -2.16
C SER A 24 -15.99 0.81 -1.92
N LEU A 25 -15.63 0.56 -0.66
CA LEU A 25 -14.51 -0.32 -0.32
C LEU A 25 -14.68 -1.75 -0.85
N LYS A 26 -15.91 -2.28 -0.97
CA LYS A 26 -16.11 -3.62 -1.54
C LYS A 26 -15.72 -3.70 -3.00
N GLU A 27 -15.87 -2.60 -3.73
CA GLU A 27 -15.51 -2.51 -5.15
C GLU A 27 -13.99 -2.46 -5.36
N TRP A 28 -13.21 -2.31 -4.28
CA TRP A 28 -11.76 -2.25 -4.32
C TRP A 28 -11.11 -3.62 -4.15
N TYR A 29 -11.82 -4.59 -3.57
CA TYR A 29 -11.24 -5.90 -3.24
C TYR A 29 -10.72 -6.64 -4.47
N SER A 30 -11.56 -6.82 -5.50
CA SER A 30 -11.13 -7.51 -6.72
C SER A 30 -10.00 -6.76 -7.45
N PRO A 31 -10.09 -5.44 -7.67
CA PRO A 31 -8.98 -4.68 -8.27
C PRO A 31 -7.67 -4.72 -7.48
N ALA A 32 -7.73 -4.78 -6.15
CA ALA A 32 -6.55 -4.88 -5.29
C ALA A 32 -6.01 -6.31 -5.16
N GLY A 33 -6.73 -7.33 -5.62
CA GLY A 33 -6.38 -8.74 -5.38
C GLY A 33 -6.69 -9.24 -3.97
N VAL A 34 -7.52 -8.52 -3.22
CA VAL A 34 -7.83 -8.79 -1.81
C VAL A 34 -9.05 -9.69 -1.65
N ILE A 35 -8.91 -10.68 -0.77
CA ILE A 35 -10.04 -11.50 -0.30
C ILE A 35 -10.47 -10.99 1.07
N PRO A 36 -11.66 -10.38 1.21
CA PRO A 36 -12.07 -9.79 2.48
C PRO A 36 -12.33 -10.86 3.56
N PRO A 37 -12.31 -10.47 4.85
CA PRO A 37 -12.60 -11.38 5.95
C PRO A 37 -14.00 -12.00 5.83
N ARG A 38 -14.10 -13.33 6.00
CA ARG A 38 -15.38 -14.07 5.87
C ARG A 38 -16.40 -13.72 6.94
N LYS A 39 -15.94 -13.42 8.16
CA LYS A 39 -16.81 -13.11 9.30
C LYS A 39 -17.21 -11.62 9.26
N LYS A 40 -18.47 -11.32 9.57
CA LYS A 40 -18.91 -9.93 9.83
C LYS A 40 -18.10 -9.36 11.00
N GLY A 41 -17.47 -8.20 10.78
CA GLY A 41 -16.56 -7.60 11.75
C GLY A 41 -15.19 -8.29 11.85
N GLY A 42 -14.85 -9.17 10.90
CA GLY A 42 -13.53 -9.76 10.80
C GLY A 42 -12.46 -8.71 10.45
N PHE A 43 -11.23 -9.04 10.80
CA PHE A 43 -10.06 -8.19 10.58
C PHE A 43 -9.35 -8.58 9.28
N PHE A 44 -8.88 -7.57 8.55
CA PHE A 44 -8.04 -7.77 7.37
C PHE A 44 -6.64 -8.23 7.77
N LYS A 45 -6.00 -9.02 6.92
CA LYS A 45 -4.58 -9.35 7.08
C LYS A 45 -3.74 -8.14 6.70
N GLU A 46 -2.53 -8.07 7.22
CA GLU A 46 -1.59 -6.99 6.92
C GLU A 46 -1.33 -6.84 5.42
N ILE A 47 -1.10 -7.95 4.72
CA ILE A 47 -0.91 -7.95 3.26
C ILE A 47 -2.14 -7.43 2.49
N ASP A 48 -3.36 -7.69 2.99
CA ASP A 48 -4.59 -7.20 2.35
C ASP A 48 -4.72 -5.68 2.55
N ILE A 49 -4.31 -5.17 3.72
CA ILE A 49 -4.30 -3.74 4.03
C ILE A 49 -3.27 -3.04 3.14
N GLU A 50 -2.08 -3.62 2.99
CA GLU A 50 -1.02 -3.08 2.14
C GLU A 50 -1.47 -2.97 0.67
N GLN A 51 -2.09 -4.02 0.12
CA GLN A 51 -2.63 -3.99 -1.24
C GLN A 51 -3.70 -2.90 -1.42
N LEU A 52 -4.56 -2.71 -0.43
CA LEU A 52 -5.58 -1.66 -0.45
C LEU A 52 -4.98 -0.26 -0.27
N ASP A 53 -3.93 -0.11 0.52
CA ASP A 53 -3.18 1.14 0.68
C ASP A 53 -2.53 1.54 -0.66
N PHE A 54 -1.91 0.61 -1.38
CA PHE A 54 -1.36 0.88 -2.70
C PHE A 54 -2.43 1.25 -3.74
N LEU A 55 -3.57 0.55 -3.76
CA LEU A 55 -4.69 0.97 -4.61
C LEU A 55 -5.21 2.36 -4.23
N CYS A 56 -5.27 2.69 -2.94
CA CYS A 56 -5.67 4.02 -2.46
C CYS A 56 -4.71 5.10 -2.99
N ILE A 57 -3.40 4.89 -2.86
CA ILE A 57 -2.39 5.84 -3.36
C ILE A 57 -2.50 5.98 -4.88
N ALA A 58 -2.59 4.85 -5.60
CA ALA A 58 -2.67 4.85 -7.04
C ALA A 58 -3.88 5.66 -7.54
N THR A 59 -5.05 5.42 -6.95
CA THR A 59 -6.29 6.11 -7.34
C THR A 59 -6.31 7.58 -6.94
N ARG A 60 -5.80 7.91 -5.75
CA ARG A 60 -5.85 9.27 -5.21
C ARG A 60 -4.80 10.19 -5.82
N TYR A 61 -3.56 9.70 -5.97
CA TYR A 61 -2.40 10.54 -6.30
C TYR A 61 -1.85 10.28 -7.71
N VAL A 62 -1.85 9.02 -8.16
CA VAL A 62 -1.40 8.66 -9.52
C VAL A 62 -2.53 8.79 -10.55
N LYS A 63 -3.77 9.00 -10.09
CA LYS A 63 -4.98 9.19 -10.90
C LYS A 63 -5.33 8.00 -11.80
N VAL A 64 -4.94 6.78 -11.42
CA VAL A 64 -5.38 5.57 -12.10
C VAL A 64 -6.77 5.16 -11.60
N THR A 65 -7.62 4.66 -12.48
CA THR A 65 -8.87 4.02 -12.10
C THR A 65 -8.63 2.66 -11.47
N LYS A 66 -9.61 2.12 -10.75
CA LYS A 66 -9.55 0.75 -10.19
C LYS A 66 -9.27 -0.30 -11.27
N ASN A 67 -9.88 -0.14 -12.45
CA ASN A 67 -9.69 -1.06 -13.56
C ASN A 67 -8.26 -0.97 -14.13
N GLU A 68 -7.74 0.24 -14.30
CA GLU A 68 -6.34 0.44 -14.74
C GLU A 68 -5.35 -0.06 -13.70
N TYR A 69 -5.65 0.05 -12.40
CA TYR A 69 -4.81 -0.55 -11.38
C TYR A 69 -4.70 -2.06 -11.56
N GLN A 70 -5.84 -2.73 -11.74
CA GLN A 70 -5.87 -4.18 -11.95
C GLN A 70 -5.19 -4.61 -13.25
N LEU A 71 -5.41 -3.88 -14.35
CA LEU A 71 -4.98 -4.29 -15.69
C LEU A 71 -3.58 -3.79 -16.07
N ASN A 72 -3.10 -2.71 -15.47
CA ASN A 72 -1.84 -2.05 -15.83
C ASN A 72 -0.86 -2.04 -14.65
N VAL A 73 -1.29 -1.68 -13.44
CA VAL A 73 -0.38 -1.52 -12.29
C VAL A 73 0.08 -2.89 -11.78
N LEU A 74 -0.85 -3.81 -11.48
CA LEU A 74 -0.50 -5.14 -10.96
C LEU A 74 0.38 -5.94 -11.94
N PRO A 75 0.08 -6.03 -13.25
CA PRO A 75 0.92 -6.78 -14.19
C PRO A 75 2.31 -6.18 -14.41
N MET A 76 2.50 -4.89 -14.14
CA MET A 76 3.81 -4.23 -14.21
C MET A 76 4.71 -4.53 -13.00
N GLY A 77 4.25 -5.29 -12.01
CA GLY A 77 4.99 -5.53 -10.77
C GLY A 77 4.54 -4.64 -9.61
N GLY A 78 3.42 -3.93 -9.75
CA GLY A 78 2.80 -3.14 -8.69
C GLY A 78 3.07 -1.64 -8.79
N LEU A 79 2.68 -0.91 -7.75
CA LEU A 79 2.68 0.55 -7.74
C LEU A 79 4.09 1.13 -7.90
N SER A 80 5.11 0.49 -7.32
CA SER A 80 6.50 0.95 -7.42
C SER A 80 6.99 1.03 -8.86
N GLU A 81 6.82 -0.06 -9.61
CA GLU A 81 7.21 -0.13 -11.01
C GLU A 81 6.38 0.81 -11.89
N TYR A 82 5.08 0.93 -11.59
CA TYR A 82 4.21 1.83 -12.33
C TYR A 82 4.61 3.30 -12.14
N VAL A 83 4.89 3.73 -10.90
CA VAL A 83 5.34 5.10 -10.59
C VAL A 83 6.71 5.37 -11.22
N LEU A 84 7.64 4.41 -11.11
CA LEU A 84 8.96 4.54 -11.74
C LEU A 84 8.83 4.70 -13.27
N SER A 85 7.94 3.93 -13.90
CA SER A 85 7.72 4.01 -15.35
C SER A 85 7.05 5.33 -15.77
N SER A 86 6.02 5.77 -15.05
CA SER A 86 5.19 6.94 -15.42
C SER A 86 5.81 8.28 -14.99
N HIS A 87 6.41 8.35 -13.81
CA HIS A 87 6.93 9.59 -13.21
C HIS A 87 8.46 9.65 -13.19
N LYS A 88 9.15 8.58 -13.58
CA LYS A 88 10.62 8.50 -13.66
C LYS A 88 11.33 8.73 -12.32
N ILE A 89 10.63 8.48 -11.22
CA ILE A 89 11.15 8.58 -9.86
C ILE A 89 10.73 7.35 -9.03
N PRO A 90 11.53 6.90 -8.06
CA PRO A 90 11.14 5.83 -7.15
C PRO A 90 9.86 6.16 -6.36
N LEU A 91 9.09 5.14 -5.99
CA LEU A 91 7.86 5.33 -5.21
C LEU A 91 8.11 6.04 -3.88
N LYS A 92 9.21 5.72 -3.18
CA LYS A 92 9.56 6.41 -1.93
C LYS A 92 9.72 7.91 -2.15
N ASP A 93 10.45 8.31 -3.18
CA ASP A 93 10.70 9.72 -3.50
C ASP A 93 9.42 10.42 -3.97
N PHE A 94 8.58 9.73 -4.75
CA PHE A 94 7.25 10.22 -5.12
C PHE A 94 6.38 10.50 -3.89
N LEU A 95 6.42 9.61 -2.89
CA LEU A 95 5.64 9.75 -1.66
C LEU A 95 6.20 10.80 -0.70
N LEU A 96 7.49 11.15 -0.79
CA LEU A 96 8.12 12.21 0.02
C LEU A 96 7.95 13.62 -0.58
N ASP A 97 7.55 13.72 -1.85
CA ASP A 97 7.42 15.01 -2.53
C ASP A 97 5.98 15.56 -2.37
N PRO A 98 5.80 16.71 -1.68
CA PRO A 98 4.49 17.33 -1.48
C PRO A 98 3.83 17.81 -2.79
N LYS A 99 4.57 17.86 -3.90
CA LYS A 99 4.02 18.13 -5.23
C LYS A 99 3.08 17.01 -5.70
N TYR A 100 3.35 15.76 -5.33
CA TYR A 100 2.59 14.60 -5.81
C TYR A 100 1.55 14.12 -4.80
N VAL A 101 1.86 14.19 -3.51
CA VAL A 101 0.99 13.64 -2.47
C VAL A 101 0.79 14.59 -1.28
N ASN A 102 -0.33 14.43 -0.57
CA ASN A 102 -0.52 15.09 0.71
C ASN A 102 0.31 14.38 1.79
N GLN A 103 1.28 15.08 2.37
CA GLN A 103 2.17 14.55 3.40
C GLN A 103 1.47 14.28 4.75
N GLU A 104 0.26 14.82 4.95
CA GLU A 104 -0.56 14.57 6.14
C GLU A 104 -1.50 13.37 5.99
N ASP A 105 -1.54 12.73 4.81
CA ASP A 105 -2.39 11.57 4.56
C ASP A 105 -1.85 10.33 5.31
N GLU A 106 -2.66 9.80 6.23
CA GLU A 106 -2.31 8.61 7.03
C GLU A 106 -1.93 7.38 6.17
N VAL A 107 -2.48 7.26 4.96
CA VAL A 107 -2.12 6.16 4.05
C VAL A 107 -0.72 6.36 3.48
N VAL A 108 -0.36 7.60 3.12
CA VAL A 108 0.99 7.94 2.62
C VAL A 108 2.03 7.70 3.70
N ILE A 109 1.77 8.18 4.93
CA ILE A 109 2.67 8.02 6.08
C ILE A 109 2.91 6.54 6.37
N GLU A 110 1.86 5.74 6.41
CA GLU A 110 1.97 4.31 6.73
C GLU A 110 2.68 3.52 5.62
N VAL A 111 2.46 3.86 4.34
CA VAL A 111 3.19 3.23 3.23
C VAL A 111 4.67 3.60 3.26
N LEU A 112 5.01 4.86 3.52
CA LEU A 112 6.40 5.29 3.72
C LEU A 112 7.06 4.51 4.86
N ARG A 113 6.37 4.37 5.99
CA ARG A 113 6.85 3.58 7.14
C ARG A 113 7.16 2.13 6.76
N ARG A 114 6.32 1.48 5.93
CA ARG A 114 6.58 0.11 5.46
C ARG A 114 7.80 0.04 4.54
N LEU A 115 7.89 0.94 3.56
CA LEU A 115 9.04 1.02 2.65
C LEU A 115 10.37 1.24 3.41
N GLU A 116 10.35 2.00 4.50
CA GLU A 116 11.51 2.19 5.36
C GLU A 116 11.88 0.95 6.17
N ASN A 117 10.89 0.23 6.70
CA ASN A 117 11.15 -1.02 7.43
C ASN A 117 11.69 -2.12 6.51
N ASP A 118 11.18 -2.23 5.28
CA ASP A 118 11.66 -3.20 4.31
C ASP A 118 13.10 -2.89 3.87
N ALA A 119 13.40 -1.62 3.61
CA ALA A 119 14.77 -1.18 3.29
C ALA A 119 15.72 -1.39 4.48
N ALA A 120 15.27 -1.09 5.70
CA ALA A 120 16.03 -1.36 6.91
C ALA A 120 16.31 -2.86 7.06
N TYR A 121 15.30 -3.71 6.85
CA TYR A 121 15.43 -5.18 6.92
C TYR A 121 16.42 -5.71 5.87
N GLN A 122 16.42 -5.17 4.65
CA GLN A 122 17.41 -5.51 3.62
C GLN A 122 18.82 -4.99 3.98
N SER A 123 18.93 -3.80 4.59
CA SER A 123 20.23 -3.23 5.01
C SER A 123 20.83 -3.91 6.25
N SER A 124 19.99 -4.47 7.13
CA SER A 124 20.43 -5.14 8.37
C SER A 124 20.52 -6.67 8.24
N GLY A 125 20.15 -7.24 7.09
CA GLY A 125 19.83 -8.66 6.97
C GLY A 125 20.58 -9.47 5.92
N PHE A 126 21.53 -8.92 5.16
CA PHE A 126 22.24 -9.69 4.11
C PHE A 126 23.70 -9.26 3.92
N THR A 127 24.57 -9.58 4.88
CA THR A 127 25.96 -9.98 4.56
C THR A 127 25.89 -11.48 4.29
N VAL A 128 25.85 -11.88 3.02
CA VAL A 128 26.29 -13.25 2.70
C VAL A 128 27.79 -13.22 2.86
N GLU A 129 28.25 -13.56 4.06
CA GLU A 129 29.53 -14.23 4.19
C GLU A 129 29.44 -15.50 3.33
N SER A 130 29.86 -15.40 2.07
CA SER A 130 30.43 -16.57 1.40
C SER A 130 31.77 -16.83 2.08
N ALA A 131 31.68 -17.49 3.24
CA ALA A 131 32.78 -18.19 3.85
C ALA A 131 33.04 -19.48 3.05
N ALA A 132 34.33 -19.66 2.73
CA ALA A 132 35.02 -20.85 2.23
C ALA A 132 34.77 -21.28 0.77
#